data_AF-A0A9D1IRB7-F1
#
_entry.id   AF-A0A9D1IRB7-F1
#
_cell.length_a   1.000
_cell.length_b   1.000
_cell.length_c   1.000
_cell.angle_alpha   90.00
_cell.angle_beta   90.00
_cell.angle_gamma   90.00
#
_symmetry.space_group_name_H-M   'P 1'
#
loop_
_entity.id
_entity.type
_entity.pdbx_description
1 polymer ?
#
loop_
_entity_poly.entity_id
_entity_poly.type
_entity_poly.pdbx_seq_one_letter_code
_entity_poly.pdbx_strand_id
1 'polypeptide(L)'
;MSCLAIHDISGVGKCSLTVALPVLSCCGVETSVLPTAVLSTHTGGFTGFTYRDLTDDLLPMAEHWKQVGCRFQSLYSGFLGSAGQIGLVEQIFDWFREE
;
A
#
# COMPACT_ATOMS: atom_id res chain seq x y z
N MET A 1 -15.71 -6.58 6.68
CA MET A 1 -14.94 -5.35 6.96
C MET A 1 -13.97 -5.15 5.82
N SER A 2 -13.76 -3.93 5.31
CA SER A 2 -12.80 -3.68 4.22
C SER A 2 -11.63 -2.78 4.64
N CYS A 3 -10.44 -3.01 4.09
CA CYS A 3 -9.22 -2.27 4.38
C CYS A 3 -8.44 -1.95 3.10
N LEU A 4 -7.99 -0.71 2.94
CA LEU A 4 -6.97 -0.33 1.98
C LEU A 4 -5.59 -0.34 2.66
N ALA A 5 -4.73 -1.29 2.27
CA ALA A 5 -3.37 -1.41 2.78
C ALA A 5 -2.37 -0.73 1.84
N ILE A 6 -1.65 0.28 2.35
CA ILE A 6 -0.69 1.11 1.63
C ILE A 6 0.73 0.80 2.13
N HIS A 7 1.41 -0.13 1.47
CA HIS A 7 2.74 -0.63 1.85
C HIS A 7 3.53 -1.06 0.62
N ASP A 8 4.84 -1.32 0.75
CA ASP A 8 5.60 -1.95 -0.34
C ASP A 8 5.21 -3.41 -0.53
N ILE A 9 5.61 -3.96 -1.67
CA ILE A 9 5.67 -5.40 -1.89
C ILE A 9 7.12 -5.84 -2.13
N SER A 10 7.66 -6.54 -1.14
CA SER A 10 8.95 -7.20 -1.22
C SER A 10 8.78 -8.67 -1.60
N GLY A 11 9.38 -9.11 -2.71
CA GLY A 11 9.24 -10.49 -3.22
C GLY A 11 9.70 -11.57 -2.24
N VAL A 12 10.72 -11.28 -1.42
CA VAL A 12 11.24 -12.18 -0.38
C VAL A 12 11.42 -11.43 0.94
N GLY A 13 11.11 -12.13 2.05
CA GLY A 13 11.47 -11.74 3.42
C GLY A 13 10.34 -11.33 4.35
N LYS A 14 9.08 -11.56 3.94
CA LYS A 14 7.90 -11.51 4.82
C LYS A 14 7.78 -10.17 5.55
N CYS A 15 7.58 -9.09 4.78
CA CYS A 15 7.23 -7.78 5.30
C CYS A 15 6.06 -7.18 4.50
N SER A 16 5.51 -6.08 5.02
CA SER A 16 4.62 -5.20 4.26
C SER A 16 3.44 -5.96 3.64
N LEU A 17 3.13 -5.79 2.34
CA LEU A 17 1.97 -6.44 1.72
C LEU A 17 2.02 -7.98 1.79
N THR A 18 3.21 -8.59 1.79
CA THR A 18 3.33 -10.07 1.90
C THR A 18 2.96 -10.61 3.29
N VAL A 19 2.83 -9.75 4.30
CA VAL A 19 2.34 -10.09 5.64
C VAL A 19 0.94 -9.53 5.87
N ALA A 20 0.72 -8.24 5.57
CA ALA A 20 -0.54 -7.56 5.83
C ALA A 20 -1.70 -8.22 5.08
N LEU A 21 -1.53 -8.51 3.78
CA LEU A 21 -2.58 -9.09 2.95
C LEU A 21 -3.07 -10.45 3.49
N PRO A 22 -2.22 -11.47 3.73
CA PRO A 22 -2.69 -12.76 4.25
C PRO A 22 -3.23 -12.66 5.67
N VAL A 23 -2.63 -11.85 6.56
CA VAL A 23 -3.10 -11.70 7.95
C VAL A 23 -4.50 -11.10 7.99
N LEU A 24 -4.72 -9.98 7.29
CA LEU A 24 -6.04 -9.33 7.23
C LEU A 24 -7.07 -10.25 6.59
N SER A 25 -6.71 -10.98 5.53
CA SER A 25 -7.57 -11.97 4.89
C SER A 25 -7.97 -13.09 5.86
N CYS A 26 -7.03 -13.62 6.65
CA CYS A 26 -7.32 -14.62 7.69
C CYS A 26 -8.24 -14.08 8.79
N CYS A 27 -8.21 -12.77 9.06
CA CYS A 27 -9.12 -12.10 10.00
C CYS A 27 -10.51 -11.79 9.40
N GLY A 28 -10.79 -12.20 8.16
CA GLY A 28 -12.07 -11.92 7.49
C GLY A 28 -12.20 -10.48 6.98
N VAL A 29 -11.09 -9.77 6.81
CA VAL A 29 -11.05 -8.42 6.24
C VAL A 29 -10.81 -8.50 4.73
N GLU A 30 -11.74 -7.94 3.96
CA GLU A 30 -11.57 -7.75 2.52
C GLU A 30 -10.49 -6.69 2.29
N THR A 31 -9.34 -7.10 1.79
CA THR A 31 -8.15 -6.25 1.73
C THR A 31 -7.83 -5.87 0.29
N SER A 32 -7.87 -4.57 0.00
CA SER A 32 -7.31 -3.97 -1.21
C SER A 32 -5.92 -3.44 -0.92
N VAL A 33 -5.06 -3.36 -1.95
CA VAL A 33 -3.65 -2.96 -1.77
C VAL A 33 -3.26 -1.82 -2.69
N LEU A 34 -2.50 -0.86 -2.15
CA LEU A 34 -1.83 0.20 -2.90
C LEU A 34 -0.31 0.08 -2.67
N PRO A 35 0.42 -0.54 -3.61
CA PRO A 35 1.86 -0.72 -3.47
C PRO A 35 2.61 0.61 -3.50
N THR A 36 3.46 0.87 -2.50
CA THR A 36 4.31 2.08 -2.43
C THR A 36 5.63 1.92 -3.18
N ALA A 37 6.10 0.68 -3.30
CA ALA A 37 7.27 0.28 -4.06
C ALA A 37 7.20 -1.24 -4.36
N VAL A 38 7.92 -1.69 -5.39
CA VAL A 38 8.20 -3.11 -5.63
C VAL A 38 9.67 -3.39 -5.41
N LEU A 39 9.98 -4.36 -4.55
CA LEU A 39 11.33 -4.77 -4.22
C LEU A 39 11.54 -6.26 -4.49
N SER A 40 12.74 -6.67 -4.89
CA SER A 40 13.08 -8.10 -4.98
C SER A 40 13.11 -8.79 -3.62
N THR A 41 13.60 -8.10 -2.59
CA THR A 41 13.68 -8.54 -1.20
C THR A 41 13.45 -7.34 -0.28
N HIS A 42 13.10 -7.57 0.98
CA HIS A 42 13.18 -6.48 1.97
C HIS A 42 14.63 -6.00 2.15
N THR A 43 14.80 -4.83 2.77
CA THR A 43 16.10 -4.16 2.93
C THR A 43 16.91 -4.61 4.16
N GLY A 44 16.36 -5.52 4.97
CA GLY A 44 16.96 -5.98 6.21
C GLY A 44 17.99 -7.08 5.98
N GLY A 45 19.27 -6.73 5.83
CA GLY A 45 20.37 -7.69 5.69
C GLY A 45 20.60 -8.24 4.28
N PHE A 46 19.79 -7.81 3.30
CA PHE A 46 19.99 -8.10 1.88
C PHE A 46 20.71 -6.96 1.17
N THR A 47 21.59 -7.30 0.23
CA THR A 47 22.33 -6.34 -0.61
C THR A 47 22.01 -6.58 -2.09
N GLY A 48 22.07 -5.53 -2.92
CA GLY A 48 21.85 -5.65 -4.37
C GLY A 48 20.39 -5.91 -4.77
N PHE A 49 19.44 -5.61 -3.89
CA PHE A 49 18.01 -5.71 -4.19
C PHE A 49 17.60 -4.72 -5.29
N THR A 50 16.57 -5.08 -6.05
CA THR A 50 15.91 -4.14 -6.96
C THR A 50 14.93 -3.26 -6.18
N TYR A 51 14.77 -2.02 -6.64
CA TYR A 51 13.86 -1.06 -6.04
C TYR A 51 13.13 -0.29 -7.13
N ARG A 52 11.83 -0.47 -7.21
CA ARG A 52 10.95 0.33 -8.07
C ARG A 52 10.07 1.20 -7.20
N ASP A 53 10.35 2.50 -7.21
CA ASP A 53 9.48 3.51 -6.62
C ASP A 53 8.18 3.62 -7.46
N LEU A 54 7.03 3.69 -6.77
CA LEU A 54 5.70 3.84 -7.35
C LEU A 54 5.03 5.15 -6.94
N THR A 55 5.79 6.15 -6.49
CA THR A 55 5.29 7.47 -6.07
C THR A 55 4.34 8.07 -7.11
N ASP A 56 4.71 8.03 -8.40
CA ASP A 56 3.94 8.60 -9.50
C ASP A 56 2.64 7.82 -9.81
N ASP A 57 2.52 6.58 -9.32
CA ASP A 57 1.37 5.71 -9.55
C ASP A 57 0.31 5.83 -8.43
N LEU A 58 0.67 6.36 -7.25
CA LEU A 58 -0.21 6.37 -6.08
C LEU A 58 -1.52 7.14 -6.31
N LEU A 59 -1.44 8.40 -6.76
CA LEU A 59 -2.63 9.21 -6.99
C LEU A 59 -3.46 8.71 -8.18
N PRO A 60 -2.89 8.39 -9.35
CA PRO A 60 -3.68 7.84 -10.46
C PRO A 60 -4.48 6.58 -10.10
N MET A 61 -3.89 5.67 -9.31
CA MET A 61 -4.60 4.48 -8.83
C MET A 61 -5.76 4.85 -7.89
N ALA A 62 -5.50 5.72 -6.91
CA ALA A 62 -6.52 6.17 -5.97
C ALA A 62 -7.66 6.95 -6.66
N GLU A 63 -7.35 7.83 -7.61
CA GLU A 63 -8.33 8.57 -8.41
C GLU A 63 -9.22 7.62 -9.21
N HIS A 64 -8.63 6.62 -9.86
CA HIS A 64 -9.39 5.60 -10.57
C HIS A 64 -10.34 4.85 -9.64
N TRP A 65 -9.90 4.49 -8.42
CA TRP A 65 -10.78 3.85 -7.42
C TRP A 65 -11.96 4.72 -7.00
N LYS A 66 -11.76 6.04 -6.85
CA LYS A 66 -12.88 6.98 -6.64
C LYS A 66 -13.86 6.97 -7.81
N GLN A 67 -13.35 6.98 -9.04
CA GLN A 67 -14.19 7.00 -10.25
C GLN A 67 -15.07 5.75 -10.37
N VAL A 68 -14.57 4.58 -9.97
CA VAL A 68 -15.34 3.32 -9.98
C VAL A 68 -16.15 3.09 -8.69
N GLY A 69 -16.15 4.05 -7.76
CA GLY A 69 -16.96 4.02 -6.55
C GLY A 69 -16.46 3.06 -5.46
N CYS A 70 -15.17 2.77 -5.41
CA CYS A 70 -14.57 1.99 -4.33
C CYS A 70 -14.71 2.71 -2.99
N ARG A 71 -15.05 1.96 -1.93
CA ARG A 71 -15.09 2.46 -0.55
C ARG A 71 -14.34 1.53 0.38
N PHE A 72 -13.66 2.11 1.36
CA PHE A 72 -12.86 1.37 2.33
C PHE A 72 -13.26 1.74 3.75
N GLN A 73 -13.56 0.75 4.59
CA GLN A 73 -13.93 1.02 5.99
C GLN A 73 -12.73 1.39 6.86
N SER A 74 -11.52 1.07 6.40
CA SER A 74 -10.28 1.37 7.10
C SER A 74 -9.14 1.59 6.12
N LEU A 75 -8.17 2.41 6.53
CA LEU A 75 -6.93 2.63 5.83
C LEU A 75 -5.77 2.26 6.75
N TYR A 76 -4.79 1.56 6.19
CA TYR A 76 -3.63 1.08 6.92
C TYR A 76 -2.37 1.37 6.10
N SER A 77 -1.49 2.24 6.60
CA SER A 77 -0.24 2.58 5.94
C SER A 77 0.96 2.03 6.73
N GLY A 78 2.02 1.66 6.00
CA GLY A 78 3.31 1.30 6.58
C GLY A 78 4.48 1.85 5.77
N PHE A 79 5.32 0.98 5.23
CA PHE A 79 6.52 1.41 4.49
C PHE A 79 6.16 2.28 3.28
N LEU A 80 6.77 3.47 3.21
CA LEU A 80 6.65 4.40 2.10
C LEU A 80 7.93 4.41 1.27
N GLY A 81 7.77 4.43 -0.05
CA GLY A 81 8.86 4.32 -1.00
C GLY A 81 9.70 5.60 -1.16
N SER A 82 9.16 6.75 -0.77
CA SER A 82 9.89 8.02 -0.77
C SER A 82 9.28 8.99 0.23
N ALA A 83 10.04 10.00 0.64
CA ALA A 83 9.50 11.08 1.47
C ALA A 83 8.36 11.85 0.79
N GLY A 84 8.38 11.90 -0.55
CA GLY A 84 7.32 12.52 -1.35
C GLY A 84 5.97 11.83 -1.21
N GLN A 85 5.96 10.54 -0.84
CA GLN A 85 4.71 9.79 -0.66
C GLN A 85 3.92 10.18 0.59
N ILE A 86 4.52 10.85 1.58
CA ILE A 86 3.83 11.22 2.83
C ILE A 86 2.59 12.06 2.52
N GLY A 87 2.77 13.17 1.79
CA GLY A 87 1.66 14.04 1.43
C GLY A 87 0.64 13.38 0.49
N LEU A 88 1.09 12.47 -0.39
CA LEU A 88 0.19 11.73 -1.28
C LEU A 88 -0.69 10.76 -0.48
N VAL A 89 -0.11 10.06 0.50
CA VAL A 89 -0.85 9.15 1.38
C VAL A 89 -1.81 9.92 2.28
N GLU A 90 -1.41 11.07 2.83
CA GLU A 90 -2.32 11.96 3.58
C GLU A 90 -3.53 12.36 2.72
N GLN A 91 -3.29 12.79 1.48
CA GLN A 91 -4.35 13.14 0.54
C GLN A 91 -5.29 11.95 0.23
N ILE A 92 -4.74 10.74 0.07
CA ILE A 92 -5.54 9.51 -0.12
C ILE A 92 -6.38 9.21 1.13
N PHE A 93 -5.81 9.41 2.32
CA PHE A 93 -6.56 9.25 3.58
C PHE A 93 -7.73 10.22 3.67
N ASP A 94 -7.52 11.49 3.32
CA ASP A 94 -8.60 12.49 3.33
C ASP A 94 -9.70 12.12 2.32
N TRP A 95 -9.32 11.69 1.11
CA TRP A 95 -10.28 11.27 0.09
C TRP A 95 -11.19 10.11 0.48
N PHE A 96 -10.67 9.10 1.18
CA PHE A 96 -11.42 7.90 1.53
C PHE A 96 -11.95 7.90 2.98
N ARG A 97 -11.63 8.92 3.79
CA ARG A 97 -12.19 9.09 5.15
C ARG A 97 -13.58 9.76 5.12
N GLU A 98 -13.85 10.59 4.13
CA GLU A 98 -15.09 11.39 4.01
C GLU A 98 -16.23 10.69 3.25
N GLU A 99 -16.02 9.46 2.75
CA GLU A 99 -16.98 8.67 1.97
C GLU A 99 -17.61 7.49 2.74
#